data_AF-A0A9E5W1P5-F1
#
_entry.id   AF-A0A9E5W1P5-F1
#
_cell.length_a   1.000
_cell.length_b   1.000
_cell.length_c   1.000
_cell.angle_alpha   90.00
_cell.angle_beta   90.00
_cell.angle_gamma   90.00
#
_symmetry.space_group_name_H-M   'P 1'
#
loop_
_entity.id
_entity.type
_entity.pdbx_description
1 polymer ?
#
loop_
_entity_poly.entity_id
_entity_poly.type
_entity_poly.pdbx_seq_one_letter_code
_entity_poly.pdbx_strand_id
1 'polypeptide(L)'
;SGPTGGKIVINNGEEEITPKEIAFIQCVGSRDKSTGNEYCSRVCCMYTAKQAHLVKEKIPDAKVRVYYMDVRAFGKGFEEFYDRVRREGVRYIRGNPSEIFKRGSKLVVKVEDTLTATPLEDEVDMVVLAVGLEPRRDARKVIELLRLSQSPDRFFLEAHPKLRPVDTASDGVYLAGCCQGPKDIPDTVAQAKGAAASAMIPLARGKVKTGAQVAAVNEATCRGCGFCVEICPYSAIELVTVSRMGHEAAVARVNEALCKGCGACSAGCLSASIQPKSFCDRQILPQIAALGVRE
;
A
#
# COMPACT_ATOMS: atom_id res chain seq x y z
N SER A 1 -27.95 4.83 12.44
CA SER A 1 -26.95 4.49 13.47
C SER A 1 -25.76 5.42 13.33
N GLY A 2 -25.03 5.65 14.42
CA GLY A 2 -23.95 6.65 14.50
C GLY A 2 -24.24 7.72 15.56
N PRO A 3 -23.28 8.61 15.84
CA PRO A 3 -23.36 9.57 16.94
C PRO A 3 -24.54 10.55 16.81
N THR A 4 -24.96 10.87 15.58
CA THR A 4 -26.10 11.76 15.28
C THR A 4 -27.40 10.99 15.01
N GLY A 5 -27.47 9.70 15.35
CA GLY A 5 -28.60 8.82 15.01
C GLY A 5 -28.77 8.56 13.51
N GLY A 6 -27.87 9.08 12.66
CA GLY A 6 -28.00 9.04 11.20
C GLY A 6 -28.60 10.30 10.59
N LYS A 7 -28.80 11.37 11.38
CA LYS A 7 -29.13 12.71 10.88
C LYS A 7 -27.87 13.40 10.36
N ILE A 8 -28.00 14.13 9.26
CA ILE A 8 -26.94 14.95 8.69
C ILE A 8 -27.10 16.35 9.28
N VAL A 9 -26.18 16.75 10.16
CA VAL A 9 -26.27 18.00 10.93
C VAL A 9 -24.90 18.69 10.97
N ILE A 10 -24.93 20.01 11.07
CA ILE A 10 -23.81 20.86 11.45
C ILE A 10 -23.99 21.18 12.93
N ASN A 11 -22.99 20.88 13.75
CA ASN A 11 -22.99 21.24 15.16
C ASN A 11 -22.06 22.45 15.36
N ASN A 12 -22.61 23.57 15.82
CA ASN A 12 -21.87 24.80 16.12
C ASN A 12 -21.58 24.98 17.63
N GLY A 13 -21.87 23.97 18.46
CA GLY A 13 -21.75 23.99 19.92
C GLY A 13 -23.03 24.35 20.66
N GLU A 14 -23.99 25.00 19.99
CA GLU A 14 -25.24 25.50 20.60
C GLU A 14 -26.47 24.79 20.04
N GLU A 15 -26.49 24.52 18.73
CA GLU A 15 -27.63 23.93 18.02
C GLU A 15 -27.21 22.96 16.90
N GLU A 16 -28.10 22.01 16.59
CA GLU A 16 -27.97 21.13 15.43
C GLU A 16 -28.69 21.75 14.21
N ILE A 17 -27.92 22.13 13.20
CA ILE A 17 -28.45 22.75 11.98
C ILE A 17 -28.47 21.72 10.85
N THR A 18 -29.62 21.55 10.19
CA THR A 18 -29.71 20.70 8.99
C THR A 18 -29.22 21.48 7.76
N PRO A 19 -28.15 21.04 7.08
CA PRO A 19 -27.62 21.75 5.92
C PRO A 19 -28.57 21.65 4.72
N LYS A 20 -28.75 22.76 4.00
CA LYS A 20 -29.57 22.84 2.78
C LYS A 20 -28.72 22.88 1.52
N GLU A 21 -27.51 23.43 1.61
CA GLU A 21 -26.55 23.53 0.51
C GLU A 21 -25.28 22.74 0.88
N ILE A 22 -24.98 21.68 0.13
CA ILE A 22 -23.88 20.74 0.45
C ILE A 22 -22.96 20.60 -0.77
N ALA A 23 -21.66 20.81 -0.57
CA ALA A 23 -20.63 20.61 -1.57
C ALA A 23 -19.76 19.40 -1.24
N PHE A 24 -19.52 18.53 -2.22
CA PHE A 24 -18.51 17.47 -2.15
C PHE A 24 -17.30 17.85 -3.00
N ILE A 25 -16.10 17.74 -2.44
CA ILE A 25 -14.85 18.01 -3.16
C ILE A 25 -14.12 16.70 -3.43
N GLN A 26 -13.92 16.36 -4.71
CA GLN A 26 -13.19 15.16 -5.10
C GLN A 26 -11.67 15.31 -4.99
N CYS A 27 -10.98 14.17 -5.00
CA CYS A 27 -9.52 14.07 -5.08
C CYS A 27 -8.76 14.74 -3.91
N VAL A 28 -9.39 14.90 -2.74
CA VAL A 28 -8.71 15.49 -1.58
C VAL A 28 -7.65 14.51 -1.06
N GLY A 29 -6.37 14.89 -1.16
CA GLY A 29 -5.24 14.02 -0.82
C GLY A 29 -4.97 12.91 -1.84
N SER A 30 -5.40 13.07 -3.10
CA SER A 30 -5.16 12.11 -4.18
C SER A 30 -5.01 12.82 -5.52
N ARG A 31 -4.20 12.26 -6.43
CA ARG A 31 -3.84 12.91 -7.69
C ARG A 31 -3.25 14.30 -7.47
N ASP A 32 -2.50 14.44 -6.39
CA ASP A 32 -1.96 15.71 -5.91
C ASP A 32 -0.49 15.54 -5.52
N LYS A 33 0.37 16.21 -6.29
CA LYS A 33 1.82 16.21 -6.08
C LYS A 33 2.22 16.93 -4.80
N SER A 34 1.47 17.96 -4.39
CA SER A 34 1.81 18.79 -3.22
C SER A 34 1.70 18.01 -1.90
N THR A 35 0.85 16.98 -1.86
CA THR A 35 0.70 16.07 -0.71
C THR A 35 1.55 14.80 -0.83
N GLY A 36 2.29 14.63 -1.93
CA GLY A 36 3.03 13.40 -2.23
C GLY A 36 2.14 12.22 -2.65
N ASN A 37 0.86 12.45 -2.92
CA ASN A 37 -0.13 11.43 -3.27
C ASN A 37 -0.57 11.56 -4.73
N GLU A 38 0.30 11.16 -5.66
CA GLU A 38 0.03 11.25 -7.11
C GLU A 38 -0.97 10.20 -7.63
N TYR A 39 -1.25 9.17 -6.85
CA TYR A 39 -2.16 8.09 -7.22
C TYR A 39 -3.65 8.48 -7.03
N CYS A 40 -4.53 7.72 -7.67
CA CYS A 40 -5.98 7.82 -7.46
C CYS A 40 -6.43 6.83 -6.38
N SER A 41 -7.22 7.27 -5.41
CA SER A 41 -7.76 6.38 -4.37
C SER A 41 -8.93 5.49 -4.81
N ARG A 42 -9.31 5.51 -6.09
CA ARG A 42 -10.29 4.62 -6.77
C ARG A 42 -11.73 4.62 -6.26
N VAL A 43 -12.00 4.92 -4.99
CA VAL A 43 -13.32 4.78 -4.36
C VAL A 43 -14.05 6.11 -4.12
N CYS A 44 -13.34 7.23 -4.15
CA CYS A 44 -13.88 8.54 -3.76
C CYS A 44 -15.04 9.04 -4.62
N CYS A 45 -14.96 8.88 -5.94
CA CYS A 45 -16.08 9.22 -6.83
C CYS A 45 -17.36 8.45 -6.46
N MET A 46 -17.22 7.15 -6.16
CA MET A 46 -18.37 6.26 -5.95
C MET A 46 -18.97 6.36 -4.55
N TYR A 47 -18.15 6.47 -3.50
CA TYR A 47 -18.73 6.74 -2.18
C TYR A 47 -19.35 8.13 -2.12
N THR A 48 -18.84 9.10 -2.90
CA THR A 48 -19.46 10.43 -2.98
C THR A 48 -20.80 10.35 -3.66
N ALA A 49 -20.91 9.66 -4.80
CA ALA A 49 -22.21 9.42 -5.45
C ALA A 49 -23.20 8.75 -4.47
N LYS A 50 -22.73 7.75 -3.70
CA LYS A 50 -23.51 7.11 -2.63
C LYS A 50 -23.94 8.09 -1.54
N GLN A 51 -23.03 8.93 -1.05
CA GLN A 51 -23.34 9.89 0.00
C GLN A 51 -24.28 11.00 -0.50
N ALA A 52 -24.11 11.46 -1.74
CA ALA A 52 -24.99 12.43 -2.38
C ALA A 52 -26.43 11.87 -2.55
N HIS A 53 -26.56 10.62 -2.98
CA HIS A 53 -27.84 9.90 -2.99
C HIS A 53 -28.49 9.87 -1.60
N LEU A 54 -27.73 9.47 -0.57
CA LEU A 54 -28.23 9.43 0.81
C LEU A 54 -28.61 10.81 1.36
N VAL A 55 -27.94 11.88 0.91
CA VAL A 55 -28.32 13.25 1.22
C VAL A 55 -29.69 13.56 0.60
N LYS A 56 -29.91 13.25 -0.68
CA LYS A 56 -31.19 13.47 -1.36
C LYS A 56 -32.32 12.62 -0.77
N GLU A 57 -32.03 11.42 -0.27
CA GLU A 57 -33.01 10.58 0.42
C GLU A 57 -33.44 11.19 1.76
N LYS A 58 -32.49 11.71 2.55
CA LYS A 58 -32.74 12.21 3.92
C LYS A 58 -33.14 13.67 3.99
N ILE A 59 -32.68 14.48 3.05
CA ILE A 59 -32.95 15.90 2.93
C ILE A 59 -33.36 16.16 1.47
N PRO A 60 -34.61 15.85 1.08
CA PRO A 60 -35.06 15.91 -0.32
C PRO A 60 -34.82 17.26 -0.99
N ASP A 61 -34.98 18.36 -0.25
CA ASP A 61 -34.81 19.72 -0.76
C ASP A 61 -33.35 20.21 -0.76
N ALA A 62 -32.39 19.39 -0.30
CA ALA A 62 -30.99 19.78 -0.31
C ALA A 62 -30.47 19.96 -1.75
N LYS A 63 -29.73 21.04 -1.95
CA LYS A 63 -28.94 21.29 -3.16
C LYS A 63 -27.55 20.70 -2.96
N VAL A 64 -27.23 19.70 -3.76
CA VAL A 64 -25.96 18.98 -3.67
C VAL A 64 -25.13 19.28 -4.90
N ARG A 65 -23.89 19.73 -4.68
CA ARG A 65 -22.89 19.97 -5.72
C ARG A 65 -21.70 19.03 -5.51
N VAL A 66 -21.16 18.48 -6.59
CA VAL A 66 -19.94 17.65 -6.58
C VAL A 66 -18.92 18.28 -7.51
N TYR A 67 -17.79 18.72 -6.97
CA TYR A 67 -16.68 19.29 -7.74
C TYR A 67 -15.65 18.22 -8.05
N TYR A 68 -15.34 18.02 -9.33
CA TYR A 68 -14.53 16.91 -9.80
C TYR A 68 -13.62 17.27 -10.97
N MET A 69 -12.53 16.51 -11.15
CA MET A 69 -11.72 16.55 -12.38
C MET A 69 -12.23 15.53 -13.41
N ASP A 70 -12.32 14.27 -12.98
CA ASP A 70 -12.85 13.15 -13.75
C ASP A 70 -13.73 12.29 -12.83
N VAL A 71 -14.87 11.79 -13.34
CA VAL A 71 -15.67 10.79 -12.65
C VAL A 71 -15.13 9.40 -13.01
N ARG A 72 -14.73 8.62 -12.00
CA ARG A 72 -14.19 7.27 -12.18
C ARG A 72 -15.16 6.20 -11.70
N ALA A 73 -16.17 5.91 -12.52
CA ALA A 73 -17.22 4.93 -12.28
C ALA A 73 -16.96 3.61 -13.04
N PHE A 74 -15.80 2.97 -12.78
CA PHE A 74 -15.28 1.88 -13.62
C PHE A 74 -15.79 0.46 -13.28
N GLY A 75 -16.52 0.29 -12.16
CA GLY A 75 -17.06 -0.99 -11.74
C GLY A 75 -18.38 -1.35 -12.43
N LYS A 76 -18.80 -2.61 -12.35
CA LYS A 76 -20.10 -3.04 -12.89
C LYS A 76 -21.24 -2.30 -12.19
N GLY A 77 -22.10 -1.62 -12.95
CA GLY A 77 -23.21 -0.85 -12.39
C GLY A 77 -22.83 0.54 -11.86
N PHE A 78 -21.56 0.94 -11.96
CA PHE A 78 -21.09 2.20 -11.36
C PHE A 78 -21.50 3.41 -12.20
N GLU A 79 -21.39 3.32 -13.53
CA GLU A 79 -21.83 4.38 -14.44
C GLU A 79 -23.34 4.60 -14.33
N GLU A 80 -24.12 3.51 -14.30
CA GLU A 80 -25.57 3.55 -14.15
C GLU A 80 -25.98 4.16 -12.81
N PHE A 81 -25.22 3.87 -11.74
CA PHE A 81 -25.44 4.48 -10.44
C PHE A 81 -25.10 5.97 -10.42
N TYR A 82 -23.99 6.37 -11.05
CA TYR A 82 -23.62 7.78 -11.22
C TYR A 82 -24.71 8.55 -11.99
N ASP A 83 -25.21 7.99 -13.09
CA ASP A 83 -26.30 8.59 -13.86
C ASP A 83 -27.60 8.68 -13.07
N ARG A 84 -27.91 7.68 -12.24
CA ARG A 84 -29.07 7.74 -11.34
C ARG A 84 -28.95 8.91 -10.37
N VAL A 85 -27.80 9.07 -9.72
CA VAL A 85 -27.54 10.16 -8.76
C VAL A 85 -27.67 11.54 -9.43
N ARG A 86 -27.24 11.67 -10.69
CA ARG A 86 -27.48 12.91 -11.48
C ARG A 86 -28.96 13.18 -11.73
N ARG A 87 -29.74 12.15 -12.08
CA ARG A 87 -31.19 12.26 -12.28
C ARG A 87 -31.95 12.63 -11.00
N GLU A 88 -31.38 12.33 -9.82
CA GLU A 88 -31.90 12.77 -8.53
C GLU A 88 -31.66 14.27 -8.24
N GLY A 89 -31.02 15.00 -9.16
CA GLY A 89 -30.80 16.45 -9.06
C GLY A 89 -29.47 16.84 -8.41
N VAL A 90 -28.53 15.91 -8.26
CA VAL A 90 -27.16 16.21 -7.83
C VAL A 90 -26.39 16.84 -8.99
N ARG A 91 -25.84 18.05 -8.77
CA ARG A 91 -25.08 18.78 -9.78
C ARG A 91 -23.61 18.40 -9.74
N TYR A 92 -23.07 17.97 -10.86
CA TYR A 92 -21.64 17.72 -11.03
C TYR A 92 -21.00 18.90 -11.78
N ILE A 93 -19.99 19.50 -11.19
CA ILE A 93 -19.28 20.67 -11.71
C ILE A 93 -17.83 20.26 -11.96
N ARG A 94 -17.37 20.38 -13.20
CA ARG A 94 -16.02 19.96 -13.56
C ARG A 94 -15.03 21.07 -13.24
N GLY A 95 -14.43 21.01 -12.07
CA GLY A 95 -13.44 21.95 -11.59
C GLY A 95 -12.82 21.44 -10.30
N ASN A 96 -11.53 21.70 -10.11
CA ASN A 96 -10.86 21.47 -8.84
C ASN A 96 -10.88 22.79 -8.04
N PRO A 97 -11.57 22.87 -6.90
CA PRO A 97 -11.62 24.11 -6.12
C PRO A 97 -10.23 24.59 -5.73
N SER A 98 -10.02 25.90 -5.83
CA SER A 98 -8.75 26.53 -5.47
C SER A 98 -8.68 26.86 -3.98
N GLU A 99 -9.79 27.33 -3.41
CA GLU A 99 -9.88 27.71 -2.00
C GLU A 99 -11.29 27.50 -1.44
N ILE A 100 -11.33 27.22 -0.14
CA ILE A 100 -12.56 27.22 0.66
C ILE A 100 -12.32 28.17 1.83
N PHE A 101 -13.17 29.17 1.98
CA PHE A 101 -13.10 30.13 3.06
C PHE A 101 -14.49 30.43 3.63
N LYS A 102 -14.53 31.01 4.83
CA LYS A 102 -15.78 31.33 5.51
C LYS A 102 -16.21 32.76 5.14
N ARG A 103 -17.49 32.95 4.81
CA ARG A 103 -18.13 34.26 4.59
C ARG A 103 -19.41 34.30 5.43
N GLY A 104 -19.38 35.03 6.54
CA GLY A 104 -20.47 35.03 7.51
C GLY A 104 -20.69 33.65 8.14
N SER A 105 -21.91 33.11 8.05
CA SER A 105 -22.26 31.77 8.54
C SER A 105 -22.01 30.65 7.53
N LYS A 106 -21.67 30.97 6.28
CA LYS A 106 -21.51 30.00 5.18
C LYS A 106 -20.05 29.78 4.79
N LEU A 107 -19.82 28.70 4.06
CA LEU A 107 -18.57 28.40 3.38
C LEU A 107 -18.70 28.79 1.91
N VAL A 108 -17.63 29.38 1.34
CA VAL A 108 -17.54 29.72 -0.08
C VAL A 108 -16.56 28.77 -0.73
N VAL A 109 -16.99 28.09 -1.78
CA VAL A 109 -16.15 27.24 -2.62
C VAL A 109 -15.81 28.02 -3.88
N LYS A 110 -14.53 28.38 -4.04
CA LYS A 110 -14.04 29.05 -5.25
C LYS A 110 -13.47 28.04 -6.22
N VAL A 111 -13.99 28.04 -7.44
CA VAL A 111 -13.65 27.05 -8.46
C VAL A 111 -13.91 27.61 -9.84
N GLU A 112 -13.19 27.11 -10.84
CA GLU A 112 -13.52 27.34 -12.24
C GLU A 112 -14.30 26.14 -12.79
N ASP A 113 -15.50 26.37 -13.35
CA ASP A 113 -16.16 25.36 -14.16
C ASP A 113 -15.47 25.29 -15.52
N THR A 114 -14.63 24.28 -15.67
CA THR A 114 -13.80 24.07 -16.86
C THR A 114 -14.61 23.74 -18.12
N LEU A 115 -15.88 23.34 -18.00
CA LEU A 115 -16.73 23.08 -19.17
C LEU A 115 -17.28 24.38 -19.78
N THR A 116 -17.43 25.41 -18.95
CA THR A 116 -17.99 26.71 -19.33
C THR A 116 -16.97 27.86 -19.23
N ALA A 117 -15.72 27.55 -18.81
CA ALA A 117 -14.66 28.52 -18.53
C ALA A 117 -15.13 29.66 -17.61
N THR A 118 -16.00 29.35 -16.66
CA THR A 118 -16.65 30.36 -15.80
C THR A 118 -16.13 30.22 -14.36
N PRO A 119 -15.59 31.29 -13.75
CA PRO A 119 -15.26 31.30 -12.34
C PRO A 119 -16.55 31.34 -11.50
N LEU A 120 -16.61 30.50 -10.48
CA LEU A 120 -17.74 30.35 -9.57
C LEU A 120 -17.29 30.57 -8.11
N GLU A 121 -18.15 31.25 -7.35
CA GLU A 121 -18.09 31.31 -5.88
C GLU A 121 -19.42 30.76 -5.34
N ASP A 122 -19.44 29.47 -5.00
CA ASP A 122 -20.65 28.83 -4.50
C ASP A 122 -20.70 28.89 -2.97
N GLU A 123 -21.74 29.52 -2.42
CA GLU A 123 -22.02 29.52 -0.98
C GLU A 123 -22.76 28.25 -0.55
N VAL A 124 -22.22 27.55 0.46
CA VAL A 124 -22.76 26.31 0.99
C VAL A 124 -22.77 26.31 2.52
N ASP A 125 -23.66 25.50 3.09
CA ASP A 125 -23.75 25.31 4.54
C ASP A 125 -22.71 24.28 5.00
N MET A 126 -22.44 23.27 4.17
CA MET A 126 -21.52 22.18 4.48
C MET A 126 -20.62 21.84 3.28
N VAL A 127 -19.32 21.68 3.55
CA VAL A 127 -18.37 21.09 2.61
C VAL A 127 -17.94 19.72 3.13
N VAL A 128 -18.02 18.71 2.26
CA VAL A 128 -17.57 17.35 2.51
C VAL A 128 -16.36 17.08 1.64
N LEU A 129 -15.22 16.84 2.27
CA LEU A 129 -13.98 16.47 1.59
C LEU A 129 -14.00 14.98 1.29
N ALA A 130 -13.99 14.60 0.00
CA ALA A 130 -13.85 13.21 -0.40
C ALA A 130 -12.36 12.80 -0.31
N VAL A 131 -11.92 12.55 0.93
CA VAL A 131 -10.54 12.17 1.26
C VAL A 131 -10.14 10.84 0.62
N GLY A 132 -8.88 10.80 0.17
CA GLY A 132 -8.23 9.61 -0.34
C GLY A 132 -7.94 8.54 0.72
N LEU A 133 -7.40 7.42 0.24
CA LEU A 133 -6.86 6.33 1.06
C LEU A 133 -5.36 6.46 1.13
N GLU A 134 -4.82 6.33 2.34
CA GLU A 134 -3.38 6.23 2.61
C GLU A 134 -3.07 4.90 3.33
N PRO A 135 -1.81 4.45 3.32
CA PRO A 135 -1.38 3.35 4.16
C PRO A 135 -1.68 3.63 5.64
N ARG A 136 -2.01 2.58 6.39
CA ARG A 136 -2.22 2.70 7.84
C ARG A 136 -0.98 3.24 8.55
N ARG A 137 -1.18 3.98 9.64
CA ARG A 137 -0.11 4.56 10.47
C ARG A 137 0.91 3.54 10.98
N ASP A 138 0.51 2.27 11.14
CA ASP A 138 1.36 1.18 11.61
C ASP A 138 1.91 0.28 10.50
N ALA A 139 1.73 0.65 9.22
CA ALA A 139 2.21 -0.13 8.08
C ALA A 139 3.71 -0.44 8.17
N ARG A 140 4.52 0.50 8.69
CA ARG A 140 5.98 0.30 8.85
C ARG A 140 6.32 -0.87 9.78
N LYS A 141 5.58 -1.03 10.88
CA LYS A 141 5.78 -2.15 11.82
C LYS A 141 5.49 -3.49 11.14
N VAL A 142 4.45 -3.54 10.30
CA VAL A 142 4.09 -4.74 9.54
C VAL A 142 5.15 -5.07 8.49
N ILE A 143 5.69 -4.07 7.81
CA ILE A 143 6.80 -4.22 6.86
C ILE A 143 8.03 -4.82 7.54
N GLU A 144 8.40 -4.31 8.70
CA GLU A 144 9.57 -4.79 9.43
C GLU A 144 9.38 -6.21 9.95
N LEU A 145 8.18 -6.52 10.45
CA LEU A 145 7.81 -7.84 10.96
C LEU A 145 7.77 -8.91 9.87
N LEU A 146 7.14 -8.61 8.73
CA LEU A 146 6.90 -9.56 7.64
C LEU A 146 7.92 -9.45 6.50
N ARG A 147 8.91 -8.55 6.62
CA ARG A 147 9.93 -8.25 5.61
C ARG A 147 9.31 -7.95 4.24
N LEU A 148 8.33 -7.05 4.21
CA LEU A 148 7.64 -6.65 2.99
C LEU A 148 8.31 -5.48 2.29
N SER A 149 8.08 -5.37 0.98
CA SER A 149 8.46 -4.18 0.19
C SER A 149 7.27 -3.21 0.08
N GLN A 150 7.57 -1.95 -0.20
CA GLN A 150 6.57 -0.92 -0.52
C GLN A 150 6.66 -0.48 -1.96
N SER A 151 5.50 -0.21 -2.55
CA SER A 151 5.36 0.45 -3.85
C SER A 151 5.57 1.97 -3.71
N PRO A 152 5.77 2.71 -4.83
CA PRO A 152 5.95 4.17 -4.78
C PRO A 152 4.77 4.94 -4.16
N ASP A 153 3.56 4.38 -4.22
CA ASP A 153 2.36 4.90 -3.56
C ASP A 153 2.27 4.55 -2.05
N ARG A 154 3.35 3.97 -1.50
CA ARG A 154 3.57 3.64 -0.07
C ARG A 154 2.75 2.45 0.46
N PHE A 155 1.94 1.81 -0.38
CA PHE A 155 1.24 0.56 -0.03
C PHE A 155 2.20 -0.66 -0.10
N PHE A 156 1.73 -1.83 0.31
CA PHE A 156 2.54 -3.06 0.23
C PHE A 156 2.64 -3.53 -1.23
N LEU A 157 3.87 -3.84 -1.65
CA LEU A 157 4.19 -4.24 -3.01
C LEU A 157 3.89 -5.73 -3.23
N GLU A 158 3.10 -6.04 -4.25
CA GLU A 158 2.90 -7.40 -4.74
C GLU A 158 4.13 -7.95 -5.48
N ALA A 159 4.23 -9.27 -5.61
CA ALA A 159 5.33 -9.93 -6.31
C ALA A 159 5.37 -9.60 -7.80
N HIS A 160 4.21 -9.52 -8.44
CA HIS A 160 4.09 -9.08 -9.83
C HIS A 160 2.66 -8.58 -10.13
N PRO A 161 2.48 -7.38 -10.72
CA PRO A 161 1.17 -6.73 -10.87
C PRO A 161 0.09 -7.57 -11.58
N LYS A 162 0.49 -8.42 -12.53
CA LYS A 162 -0.41 -9.29 -13.31
C LYS A 162 -0.38 -10.76 -12.91
N LEU A 163 0.81 -11.36 -12.88
CA LEU A 163 0.99 -12.80 -12.67
C LEU A 163 0.79 -13.24 -11.21
N ARG A 164 1.14 -12.37 -10.25
CA ARG A 164 1.13 -12.70 -8.81
C ARG A 164 0.64 -11.49 -7.99
N PRO A 165 -0.61 -11.03 -8.20
CA PRO A 165 -1.12 -9.77 -7.63
C PRO A 165 -1.47 -9.85 -6.14
N VAL A 166 -1.47 -11.05 -5.55
CA VAL A 166 -1.77 -11.29 -4.13
C VAL A 166 -0.57 -11.85 -3.37
N ASP A 167 0.49 -12.22 -4.08
CA ASP A 167 1.70 -12.74 -3.47
C ASP A 167 2.67 -11.59 -3.18
N THR A 168 3.64 -11.85 -2.32
CA THR A 168 4.77 -10.93 -2.08
C THR A 168 6.09 -11.58 -2.50
N ALA A 169 7.17 -10.81 -2.49
CA ALA A 169 8.52 -11.37 -2.68
C ALA A 169 8.93 -12.30 -1.52
N SER A 170 8.27 -12.18 -0.36
CA SER A 170 8.45 -13.05 0.79
C SER A 170 7.55 -14.28 0.66
N ASP A 171 8.15 -15.42 0.32
CA ASP A 171 7.42 -16.69 0.18
C ASP A 171 6.57 -17.01 1.43
N GLY A 172 5.32 -17.39 1.20
CA GLY A 172 4.36 -17.69 2.26
C GLY A 172 3.63 -16.46 2.84
N VAL A 173 3.98 -15.24 2.40
CA VAL A 173 3.29 -14.01 2.79
C VAL A 173 2.48 -13.47 1.60
N TYR A 174 1.20 -13.19 1.85
CA TYR A 174 0.22 -12.79 0.84
C TYR A 174 -0.49 -11.49 1.27
N LEU A 175 -1.07 -10.77 0.31
CA LEU A 175 -1.75 -9.49 0.49
C LEU A 175 -3.24 -9.60 0.17
N ALA A 176 -4.08 -8.96 0.99
CA ALA A 176 -5.50 -8.84 0.74
C ALA A 176 -6.05 -7.50 1.23
N GLY A 177 -6.80 -6.80 0.37
CA GLY A 177 -7.50 -5.57 0.69
C GLY A 177 -6.67 -4.30 0.46
N CYS A 178 -7.12 -3.20 1.08
CA CYS A 178 -6.56 -1.87 0.82
C CYS A 178 -5.10 -1.70 1.25
N CYS A 179 -4.52 -2.63 2.01
CA CYS A 179 -3.10 -2.57 2.38
C CYS A 179 -2.15 -2.71 1.18
N GLN A 180 -2.58 -3.37 0.10
CA GLN A 180 -1.84 -3.48 -1.16
C GLN A 180 -2.07 -2.27 -2.08
N GLY A 181 -3.12 -1.48 -1.84
CA GLY A 181 -3.44 -0.33 -2.66
C GLY A 181 -4.93 -0.01 -2.64
N PRO A 182 -5.34 1.22 -3.02
CA PRO A 182 -6.74 1.63 -2.98
C PRO A 182 -7.64 0.71 -3.79
N LYS A 183 -8.78 0.29 -3.24
CA LYS A 183 -9.76 -0.58 -3.91
C LYS A 183 -11.11 -0.55 -3.20
N ASP A 184 -12.15 -0.97 -3.90
CA ASP A 184 -13.49 -1.09 -3.34
C ASP A 184 -13.71 -2.45 -2.65
N ILE A 185 -14.92 -2.66 -2.13
CA ILE A 185 -15.29 -3.88 -1.40
C ILE A 185 -15.27 -5.10 -2.32
N PRO A 186 -15.92 -5.10 -3.52
CA PRO A 186 -15.84 -6.23 -4.44
C PRO A 186 -14.42 -6.67 -4.78
N ASP A 187 -13.55 -5.72 -5.14
CA ASP A 187 -12.14 -6.02 -5.44
C ASP A 187 -11.41 -6.57 -4.22
N THR A 188 -11.69 -6.04 -3.03
CA THR A 188 -11.11 -6.53 -1.77
C THR A 188 -11.52 -7.98 -1.49
N VAL A 189 -12.79 -8.31 -1.68
CA VAL A 189 -13.31 -9.67 -1.47
C VAL A 189 -12.72 -10.63 -2.50
N ALA A 190 -12.62 -10.22 -3.77
CA ALA A 190 -11.99 -11.02 -4.82
C ALA A 190 -10.50 -11.27 -4.52
N GLN A 191 -9.78 -10.23 -4.12
CA GLN A 191 -8.36 -10.33 -3.74
C GLN A 191 -8.18 -11.25 -2.52
N ALA A 192 -9.05 -11.16 -1.50
CA ALA A 192 -8.99 -12.02 -0.33
C ALA A 192 -9.19 -13.50 -0.69
N LYS A 193 -10.12 -13.82 -1.61
CA LYS A 193 -10.28 -15.18 -2.15
C LYS A 193 -9.03 -15.63 -2.90
N GLY A 194 -8.42 -14.75 -3.70
CA GLY A 194 -7.16 -15.01 -4.39
C GLY A 194 -6.01 -15.31 -3.43
N ALA A 195 -5.84 -14.49 -2.38
CA ALA A 195 -4.83 -14.68 -1.36
C ALA A 195 -5.01 -16.00 -0.60
N ALA A 196 -6.26 -16.35 -0.26
CA ALA A 196 -6.57 -17.64 0.35
C ALA A 196 -6.21 -18.81 -0.57
N ALA A 197 -6.52 -18.72 -1.87
CA ALA A 197 -6.14 -19.75 -2.84
C ALA A 197 -4.61 -19.88 -2.96
N SER A 198 -3.87 -18.77 -3.07
CA SER A 198 -2.41 -18.79 -3.11
C SER A 198 -1.80 -19.39 -1.83
N ALA A 199 -2.35 -19.07 -0.66
CA ALA A 199 -1.91 -19.62 0.62
C ALA A 199 -2.23 -21.11 0.78
N MET A 200 -3.32 -21.61 0.19
CA MET A 200 -3.66 -23.03 0.21
C MET A 200 -2.68 -23.90 -0.58
N ILE A 201 -2.02 -23.37 -1.63
CA ILE A 201 -1.09 -24.15 -2.44
C ILE A 201 0.05 -24.80 -1.62
N PRO A 202 0.84 -24.04 -0.83
CA PRO A 202 1.88 -24.64 0.01
C PRO A 202 1.30 -25.52 1.12
N LEU A 203 0.16 -25.14 1.71
CA LEU A 203 -0.51 -25.91 2.76
C LEU A 203 -0.96 -27.28 2.26
N ALA A 204 -1.61 -27.34 1.11
CA ALA A 204 -2.10 -28.58 0.50
C ALA A 204 -0.96 -29.49 0.02
N ARG A 205 0.17 -28.90 -0.43
CA ARG A 205 1.36 -29.68 -0.80
C ARG A 205 2.09 -30.28 0.40
N GLY A 206 1.96 -29.68 1.59
CA GLY A 206 2.65 -30.09 2.82
C GLY A 206 4.17 -29.85 2.82
N LYS A 207 4.74 -29.44 1.69
CA LYS A 207 6.17 -29.11 1.53
C LYS A 207 6.37 -28.07 0.45
N VAL A 208 7.42 -27.26 0.60
CA VAL A 208 7.83 -26.23 -0.35
C VAL A 208 9.30 -26.41 -0.70
N LYS A 209 9.68 -26.01 -1.90
CA LYS A 209 11.09 -25.90 -2.29
C LYS A 209 11.58 -24.51 -1.91
N THR A 210 12.65 -24.43 -1.15
CA THR A 210 13.34 -23.18 -0.84
C THR A 210 14.47 -22.94 -1.84
N GLY A 211 14.88 -21.67 -2.01
CA GLY A 211 15.99 -21.33 -2.88
C GLY A 211 17.30 -21.97 -2.40
N ALA A 212 18.05 -22.59 -3.32
CA ALA A 212 19.34 -23.23 -3.02
C ALA A 212 20.49 -22.23 -2.78
N GLN A 213 20.23 -20.93 -2.86
CA GLN A 213 21.20 -19.84 -2.77
C GLN A 213 21.63 -19.54 -1.32
N VAL A 214 21.50 -20.53 -0.43
CA VAL A 214 21.87 -20.42 0.98
C VAL A 214 23.38 -20.26 1.14
N ALA A 215 23.78 -19.60 2.22
CA ALA A 215 25.17 -19.50 2.62
C ALA A 215 25.68 -20.84 3.17
N ALA A 216 26.93 -21.19 2.85
CA ALA A 216 27.62 -22.36 3.40
C ALA A 216 28.93 -21.91 4.03
N VAL A 217 29.28 -22.51 5.18
CA VAL A 217 30.52 -22.23 5.91
C VAL A 217 31.53 -23.33 5.66
N ASN A 218 32.76 -22.95 5.35
CA ASN A 218 33.92 -23.82 5.39
C ASN A 218 34.45 -23.86 6.84
N GLU A 219 34.10 -24.92 7.56
CA GLU A 219 34.51 -25.14 8.96
C GLU A 219 36.06 -25.22 9.10
N ALA A 220 36.77 -25.60 8.04
CA ALA A 220 38.23 -25.68 8.04
C ALA A 220 38.92 -24.31 7.90
N THR A 221 38.24 -23.24 7.51
CA THR A 221 38.83 -21.89 7.50
C THR A 221 38.15 -20.92 8.46
N CYS A 222 36.96 -21.28 8.95
CA CYS A 222 36.23 -20.48 9.91
C CYS A 222 37.02 -20.28 11.21
N ARG A 223 37.05 -19.04 11.71
CA ARG A 223 37.71 -18.66 12.97
C ARG A 223 36.73 -18.43 14.14
N GLY A 224 35.43 -18.66 13.95
CA GLY A 224 34.44 -18.55 15.01
C GLY A 224 34.21 -17.15 15.57
N CYS A 225 34.52 -16.07 14.82
CA CYS A 225 34.49 -14.70 15.33
C CYS A 225 33.08 -14.11 15.60
N GLY A 226 32.02 -14.78 15.17
CA GLY A 226 30.63 -14.36 15.46
C GLY A 226 30.05 -13.23 14.59
N PHE A 227 30.86 -12.51 13.80
CA PHE A 227 30.36 -11.36 13.00
C PHE A 227 29.20 -11.73 12.05
N CYS A 228 29.25 -12.93 11.47
CA CYS A 228 28.19 -13.44 10.59
C CYS A 228 26.85 -13.68 11.32
N VAL A 229 26.88 -13.93 12.64
CA VAL A 229 25.67 -14.08 13.46
C VAL A 229 24.98 -12.73 13.63
N GLU A 230 25.73 -11.69 13.97
CA GLU A 230 25.20 -10.34 14.20
C GLU A 230 24.61 -9.71 12.94
N ILE A 231 25.28 -9.88 11.78
CA ILE A 231 24.84 -9.27 10.53
C ILE A 231 23.62 -9.97 9.90
N CYS A 232 23.24 -11.16 10.37
CA CYS A 232 22.17 -11.94 9.75
C CYS A 232 20.77 -11.41 10.17
N PRO A 233 19.98 -10.80 9.28
CA PRO A 233 18.67 -10.23 9.64
C PRO A 233 17.57 -11.29 9.86
N TYR A 234 17.90 -12.56 9.65
CA TYR A 234 17.02 -13.72 9.76
C TYR A 234 17.41 -14.67 10.89
N SER A 235 18.47 -14.35 11.66
CA SER A 235 19.02 -15.22 12.70
C SER A 235 19.30 -16.65 12.21
N ALA A 236 19.77 -16.77 10.97
CA ALA A 236 20.00 -18.05 10.31
C ALA A 236 21.37 -18.67 10.65
N ILE A 237 22.19 -18.01 11.47
CA ILE A 237 23.57 -18.41 11.71
C ILE A 237 23.80 -18.48 13.22
N GLU A 238 24.44 -19.56 13.66
CA GLU A 238 24.83 -19.79 15.05
C GLU A 238 26.30 -20.20 15.13
N LEU A 239 26.91 -20.04 16.31
CA LEU A 239 28.22 -20.59 16.61
C LEU A 239 28.06 -21.96 17.25
N VAL A 240 28.76 -22.95 16.72
CA VAL A 240 28.80 -24.31 17.25
C VAL A 240 30.24 -24.70 17.54
N THR A 241 30.43 -25.53 18.56
CA THR A 241 31.75 -26.10 18.87
C THR A 241 31.95 -27.36 18.05
N VAL A 242 33.08 -27.44 17.34
CA VAL A 242 33.51 -28.62 16.58
C VAL A 242 34.90 -29.06 17.01
N SER A 243 35.18 -30.36 16.91
CA SER A 243 36.53 -30.88 17.11
C SER A 243 37.33 -30.72 15.83
N ARG A 244 38.36 -29.87 15.88
CA ARG A 244 39.27 -29.61 14.76
C ARG A 244 40.67 -30.06 15.16
N MET A 245 41.14 -31.13 14.52
CA MET A 245 42.45 -31.73 14.83
C MET A 245 42.61 -32.11 16.32
N GLY A 246 41.53 -32.57 16.97
CA GLY A 246 41.53 -32.97 18.38
C GLY A 246 41.34 -31.84 19.38
N HIS A 247 41.18 -30.59 18.92
CA HIS A 247 40.96 -29.42 19.75
C HIS A 247 39.55 -28.87 19.54
N GLU A 248 38.90 -28.37 20.59
CA GLU A 248 37.63 -27.68 20.47
C GLU A 248 37.82 -26.31 19.82
N ALA A 249 37.06 -26.05 18.75
CA ALA A 249 37.04 -24.78 18.06
C ALA A 249 35.60 -24.34 17.78
N ALA A 250 35.30 -23.06 17.97
CA ALA A 250 34.02 -22.49 17.56
C ALA A 250 34.02 -22.23 16.05
N VAL A 251 32.95 -22.64 15.37
CA VAL A 251 32.71 -22.37 13.94
C VAL A 251 31.28 -21.89 13.73
N ALA A 252 31.07 -21.09 12.70
CA ALA A 252 29.72 -20.69 12.30
C ALA A 252 29.02 -21.83 11.56
N ARG A 253 27.73 -22.02 11.82
CA ARG A 253 26.86 -22.94 11.09
C ARG A 253 25.61 -22.22 10.63
N VAL A 254 25.19 -22.49 9.40
CA VAL A 254 24.02 -21.86 8.78
C VAL A 254 22.85 -22.83 8.83
N ASN A 255 21.72 -22.38 9.39
CA ASN A 255 20.43 -23.02 9.20
C ASN A 255 19.90 -22.71 7.80
N GLU A 256 20.00 -23.69 6.91
CA GLU A 256 19.58 -23.53 5.50
C GLU A 256 18.09 -23.17 5.35
N ALA A 257 17.23 -23.56 6.31
CA ALA A 257 15.80 -23.25 6.24
C ALA A 257 15.50 -21.76 6.50
N LEU A 258 16.34 -21.09 7.30
CA LEU A 258 16.19 -19.67 7.64
C LEU A 258 16.96 -18.75 6.68
N CYS A 259 18.01 -19.25 6.03
CA CYS A 259 18.84 -18.46 5.15
C CYS A 259 18.11 -18.02 3.86
N LYS A 260 17.93 -16.72 3.67
CA LYS A 260 17.35 -16.15 2.43
C LYS A 260 18.38 -15.80 1.34
N GLY A 261 19.65 -16.16 1.53
CA GLY A 261 20.68 -16.01 0.50
C GLY A 261 21.10 -14.57 0.18
N CYS A 262 20.89 -13.60 1.08
CA CYS A 262 21.20 -12.18 0.81
C CYS A 262 22.70 -11.85 0.70
N GLY A 263 23.59 -12.75 1.10
CA GLY A 263 25.05 -12.57 0.98
C GLY A 263 25.71 -11.64 2.00
N ALA A 264 24.96 -10.98 2.90
CA ALA A 264 25.51 -10.04 3.88
C ALA A 264 26.63 -10.64 4.75
N CYS A 265 26.44 -11.87 5.22
CA CYS A 265 27.44 -12.60 6.01
C CYS A 265 28.73 -12.91 5.23
N SER A 266 28.63 -13.13 3.92
CA SER A 266 29.78 -13.38 3.03
C SER A 266 30.60 -12.11 2.86
N ALA A 267 29.94 -10.97 2.60
CA ALA A 267 30.60 -9.68 2.49
C ALA A 267 31.30 -9.26 3.79
N GLY A 268 30.74 -9.65 4.95
CA GLY A 268 31.32 -9.37 6.26
C GLY A 268 32.40 -10.35 6.73
N CYS A 269 32.64 -11.46 6.02
CA CYS A 269 33.52 -12.51 6.51
C CYS A 269 34.99 -12.24 6.17
N LEU A 270 35.75 -11.78 7.16
CA LEU A 270 37.18 -11.49 7.02
C LEU A 270 38.05 -12.70 6.62
N SER A 271 37.59 -13.92 6.94
CA SER A 271 38.30 -15.16 6.57
C SER A 271 37.80 -15.79 5.28
N ALA A 272 36.86 -15.16 4.57
CA ALA A 272 36.18 -15.67 3.37
C ALA A 272 35.58 -17.09 3.54
N SER A 273 35.30 -17.47 4.78
CA SER A 273 34.88 -18.83 5.15
C SER A 273 33.41 -19.09 4.95
N ILE A 274 32.57 -18.07 4.72
CA ILE A 274 31.14 -18.23 4.45
C ILE A 274 30.82 -17.61 3.10
N GLN A 275 30.19 -18.36 2.20
CA GLN A 275 29.81 -17.87 0.88
C GLN A 275 28.44 -18.43 0.44
N PRO A 276 27.61 -17.68 -0.32
CA PRO A 276 26.39 -18.20 -0.92
C PRO A 276 26.73 -19.24 -1.99
N LYS A 277 26.03 -20.38 -1.99
CA LYS A 277 26.28 -21.49 -2.94
C LYS A 277 26.22 -21.07 -4.43
N SER A 278 25.44 -20.03 -4.76
CA SER A 278 25.20 -19.57 -6.14
C SER A 278 25.82 -18.20 -6.48
N PHE A 279 26.47 -17.53 -5.52
CA PHE A 279 27.13 -16.23 -5.69
C PHE A 279 28.48 -16.23 -4.94
N CYS A 280 29.28 -17.27 -5.14
CA CYS A 280 30.59 -17.40 -4.51
C CYS A 280 31.67 -16.64 -5.28
N ASP A 281 32.81 -16.36 -4.64
CA ASP A 281 33.88 -15.54 -5.22
C ASP A 281 34.40 -16.13 -6.53
N ARG A 282 34.49 -17.47 -6.61
CA ARG A 282 34.87 -18.18 -7.85
C ARG A 282 33.90 -17.96 -9.01
N GLN A 283 32.69 -17.45 -8.77
CA GLN A 283 31.70 -17.11 -9.79
C GLN A 283 31.69 -15.60 -10.06
N ILE A 284 31.72 -14.78 -9.00
CA ILE A 284 31.61 -13.31 -9.11
C ILE A 284 32.91 -12.67 -9.62
N LEU A 285 34.07 -13.11 -9.14
CA LEU A 285 35.35 -12.54 -9.57
C LEU A 285 35.60 -12.71 -11.07
N PRO A 286 35.33 -13.89 -11.70
CA PRO A 286 35.38 -14.01 -13.16
C PRO A 286 34.37 -13.14 -13.89
N GLN A 287 33.16 -12.94 -13.36
CA GLN A 287 32.17 -12.03 -13.96
C GLN A 287 32.68 -10.59 -13.99
N ILE A 288 33.33 -10.13 -12.92
CA ILE A 288 33.97 -8.82 -12.86
C ILE A 288 35.15 -8.76 -13.84
N ALA A 289 36.03 -9.76 -13.82
CA ALA A 289 37.19 -9.82 -14.70
C ALA A 289 36.80 -9.79 -16.19
N ALA A 290 35.66 -10.38 -16.57
CA ALA A 290 35.15 -10.33 -17.93
C ALA A 290 34.63 -8.94 -18.35
N LEU A 291 34.21 -8.10 -17.40
CA LEU A 291 33.84 -6.69 -17.63
C LEU A 291 35.08 -5.78 -17.63
N GLY A 292 36.15 -6.20 -16.97
CA GLY A 292 37.47 -5.59 -17.05
C GLY A 292 38.08 -5.81 -18.43
N VAL A 293 38.11 -4.73 -19.22
CA VAL A 293 38.73 -4.62 -20.55
C VAL A 293 40.02 -5.45 -20.66
N ARG A 294 40.07 -6.29 -21.69
CA ARG A 294 41.31 -6.92 -22.17
C ARG A 294 42.30 -5.81 -22.52
N GLU A 295 43.52 -5.87 -21.96
CA GLU A 295 44.68 -5.32 -22.68
C GLU A 295 44.86 -6.05 -24.02
#